data_AF-B8ME24-F1
#
_entry.id   AF-B8ME24-F1
#
_cell.length_a   1.000
_cell.length_b   1.000
_cell.length_c   1.000
_cell.angle_alpha   90.00
_cell.angle_beta   90.00
_cell.angle_gamma   90.00
#
_symmetry.space_group_name_H-M   'P 1'
#
loop_
_entity.id
_entity.type
_entity.pdbx_description
1 polymer ?
#
loop_
_entity_poly.entity_id
_entity_poly.type
_entity_poly.pdbx_seq_one_letter_code
_entity_poly.pdbx_strand_id
1 'polypeptide(L)'
;MQGAITLRPQRLMSSVRARGPLSYSPSRPICLLCQQKQFTSNTLKLASQRQKVNPSSNPLTPDITNHYTIFPNTLPQGPPPNSSFSFDTSALRREFLQLQNAFHPDKFPQGPEKQRSEALSSRINDAYRTLIDPLSRAQYLLSHFHGIDVLAEDSAQTHPLDSETLMEVMDVQEAVEELSSAPVAEAEATVARLREENATRIEETVDKLHKAFDSGDIETAQRETVRLRFWYSLRDGLREWEHGHGAIRIVH
;
A
#
# COMPACT_ATOMS: atom_id res chain seq x y z
N MET A 1 70.92 2.59 -23.88
CA MET A 1 69.91 3.01 -24.87
C MET A 1 68.78 3.69 -24.09
N GLN A 2 68.95 4.94 -23.67
CA GLN A 2 68.56 6.18 -24.38
C GLN A 2 67.10 6.18 -24.84
N GLY A 3 66.32 7.08 -24.23
CA GLY A 3 64.92 7.36 -24.57
C GLY A 3 64.21 8.20 -23.50
N ALA A 4 64.75 9.37 -23.18
CA ALA A 4 64.08 10.39 -22.37
C ALA A 4 63.48 11.45 -23.29
N ILE A 5 62.21 11.82 -23.12
CA ILE A 5 61.68 13.15 -23.51
C ILE A 5 60.68 13.63 -22.45
N THR A 6 60.86 14.89 -22.10
CA THR A 6 60.33 15.69 -21.00
C THR A 6 59.31 16.74 -21.48
N LEU A 7 58.65 17.40 -20.50
CA LEU A 7 58.00 18.75 -20.49
C LEU A 7 56.47 18.77 -20.71
N ARG A 8 55.58 19.01 -19.72
CA ARG A 8 55.25 20.19 -18.83
C ARG A 8 54.43 21.32 -19.53
N PRO A 9 53.72 22.22 -18.80
CA PRO A 9 52.27 22.45 -18.89
C PRO A 9 51.89 23.89 -19.32
N GLN A 10 50.61 24.23 -19.57
CA GLN A 10 50.15 25.63 -19.51
C GLN A 10 48.70 25.81 -19.01
N ARG A 11 48.58 26.71 -18.03
CA ARG A 11 47.38 27.46 -17.59
C ARG A 11 47.10 28.60 -18.58
N LEU A 12 45.85 29.08 -18.64
CA LEU A 12 45.38 30.46 -18.34
C LEU A 12 43.87 30.51 -18.71
N MET A 13 42.94 30.73 -17.77
CA MET A 13 42.51 32.01 -17.16
C MET A 13 41.72 32.94 -18.09
N SER A 14 40.61 33.44 -17.51
CA SER A 14 39.99 34.76 -17.74
C SER A 14 39.04 34.84 -18.95
N SER A 15 37.90 35.54 -18.94
CA SER A 15 37.32 36.54 -18.02
C SER A 15 36.07 37.10 -18.75
N VAL A 16 34.85 37.11 -18.18
CA VAL A 16 34.22 38.24 -17.46
C VAL A 16 33.18 39.06 -18.26
N ARG A 17 32.02 39.25 -17.59
CA ARG A 17 31.03 40.39 -17.62
C ARG A 17 30.26 40.65 -18.92
N ALA A 18 29.04 41.20 -18.88
CA ALA A 18 28.49 42.25 -18.01
C ALA A 18 26.96 42.03 -17.77
N ARG A 19 26.37 42.29 -16.58
CA ARG A 19 25.96 43.61 -16.01
C ARG A 19 25.24 44.49 -17.06
N GLY A 20 24.04 45.03 -16.86
CA GLY A 20 23.23 45.24 -15.67
C GLY A 20 21.92 45.99 -16.08
N PRO A 21 21.47 47.02 -15.35
CA PRO A 21 20.16 47.00 -14.69
C PRO A 21 19.27 48.24 -14.97
N LEU A 22 18.16 48.31 -14.21
CA LEU A 22 17.38 49.50 -13.79
C LEU A 22 16.16 49.90 -14.65
N SER A 23 14.99 49.89 -14.02
CA SER A 23 14.19 51.12 -13.81
C SER A 23 13.06 50.91 -12.80
N TYR A 24 12.68 52.00 -12.14
CA TYR A 24 11.99 52.12 -10.86
C TYR A 24 10.66 52.90 -11.04
N SER A 25 9.57 52.39 -10.42
CA SER A 25 8.45 53.11 -9.75
C SER A 25 7.53 54.06 -10.58
N PRO A 26 6.50 54.70 -9.99
CA PRO A 26 5.33 54.24 -9.22
C PRO A 26 3.99 54.64 -9.91
N SER A 27 2.81 54.31 -9.35
CA SER A 27 1.62 55.20 -9.21
C SER A 27 0.33 54.48 -8.77
N ARG A 28 -0.22 54.91 -7.62
CA ARG A 28 -1.65 54.98 -7.27
C ARG A 28 -1.95 56.49 -7.03
N PRO A 29 -3.18 56.97 -6.77
CA PRO A 29 -4.55 56.54 -7.10
C PRO A 29 -5.35 57.71 -7.76
N ILE A 30 -6.67 57.60 -7.96
CA ILE A 30 -7.69 58.58 -7.50
C ILE A 30 -9.08 58.25 -8.07
N CYS A 31 -10.03 58.31 -7.13
CA CYS A 31 -11.48 58.22 -7.22
C CYS A 31 -12.09 59.54 -7.73
N LEU A 32 -13.12 59.51 -8.58
CA LEU A 32 -14.04 60.64 -8.73
C LEU A 32 -15.48 60.18 -9.04
N LEU A 33 -16.37 60.57 -8.12
CA LEU A 33 -17.78 60.92 -8.32
C LEU A 33 -18.80 59.81 -8.61
N CYS A 34 -19.57 59.44 -7.58
CA CYS A 34 -20.88 60.06 -7.34
C CYS A 34 -21.40 59.64 -5.94
N GLN A 35 -21.31 60.54 -4.95
CA GLN A 35 -22.43 61.37 -4.44
C GLN A 35 -23.57 60.51 -3.84
N GLN A 36 -23.57 60.32 -2.52
CA GLN A 36 -24.30 61.12 -1.52
C GLN A 36 -25.80 61.26 -1.79
N LYS A 37 -26.60 60.63 -0.91
CA LYS A 37 -27.61 61.25 -0.03
C LYS A 37 -28.16 60.13 0.88
N GLN A 38 -27.73 60.08 2.14
CA GLN A 38 -28.54 60.49 3.31
C GLN A 38 -30.00 60.03 3.21
N PHE A 39 -30.43 59.06 4.04
CA PHE A 39 -31.70 59.13 4.77
C PHE A 39 -31.77 58.06 5.88
N THR A 40 -32.05 58.56 7.08
CA THR A 40 -32.74 57.92 8.23
C THR A 40 -32.20 56.64 8.85
N SER A 41 -31.72 56.82 10.08
CA SER A 41 -31.80 55.87 11.18
C SER A 41 -33.17 55.20 11.23
N ASN A 42 -33.19 53.87 11.09
CA ASN A 42 -34.30 53.06 11.57
C ASN A 42 -33.72 51.80 12.21
N THR A 43 -33.77 51.78 13.53
CA THR A 43 -33.62 50.60 14.38
C THR A 43 -34.67 49.57 13.99
N LEU A 44 -34.27 48.55 13.26
CA LEU A 44 -35.00 47.30 13.18
C LEU A 44 -34.15 46.21 13.83
N LYS A 45 -34.58 45.81 15.03
CA LYS A 45 -34.24 44.53 15.63
C LYS A 45 -34.67 43.45 14.64
N LEU A 46 -33.73 42.95 13.84
CA LEU A 46 -33.89 41.66 13.18
C LEU A 46 -33.01 40.69 13.95
N ALA A 47 -33.68 39.85 14.74
CA ALA A 47 -33.07 38.72 15.39
C ALA A 47 -32.30 37.93 14.33
N SER A 48 -30.97 37.93 14.44
CA SER A 48 -30.14 36.95 13.76
C SER A 48 -30.48 35.60 14.38
N GLN A 49 -31.54 34.97 13.87
CA GLN A 49 -31.60 33.52 13.86
C GLN A 49 -30.40 33.08 13.05
N ARG A 50 -29.26 32.91 13.74
CA ARG A 50 -28.28 31.92 13.33
C ARG A 50 -29.08 30.64 13.26
N GLN A 51 -29.46 30.25 12.04
CA GLN A 51 -29.73 28.87 11.77
C GLN A 51 -28.52 28.14 12.35
N LYS A 52 -28.77 27.39 13.43
CA LYS A 52 -27.85 26.36 13.85
C LYS A 52 -27.74 25.47 12.64
N VAL A 53 -26.68 25.66 11.86
CA VAL A 53 -26.24 24.65 10.91
C VAL A 53 -25.97 23.45 11.78
N ASN A 54 -26.92 22.51 11.80
CA ASN A 54 -26.67 21.19 12.33
C ASN A 54 -25.40 20.70 11.62
N PRO A 55 -24.34 20.29 12.32
CA PRO A 55 -23.21 19.64 11.67
C PRO A 55 -23.58 18.23 11.15
N SER A 56 -24.86 17.84 11.12
CA SER A 56 -25.32 16.48 10.81
C SER A 56 -25.40 16.18 9.31
N SER A 57 -24.37 16.56 8.56
CA SER A 57 -24.13 16.01 7.23
C SER A 57 -22.62 16.04 6.98
N ASN A 58 -21.91 15.08 7.58
CA ASN A 58 -20.65 14.64 7.00
C ASN A 58 -21.03 13.99 5.65
N PRO A 59 -20.67 14.58 4.50
CA PRO A 59 -20.97 13.97 3.22
C PRO A 59 -20.03 12.77 3.06
N LEU A 60 -20.64 11.60 2.89
CA LEU A 60 -20.04 10.28 2.64
C LEU A 60 -19.43 9.58 3.85
N THR A 61 -20.27 8.90 4.63
CA THR A 61 -19.87 7.63 5.23
C THR A 61 -19.40 6.70 4.10
N PRO A 62 -18.21 6.08 4.19
CA PRO A 62 -17.70 5.23 3.11
C PRO A 62 -18.62 4.02 2.90
N ASP A 63 -18.72 3.56 1.67
CA ASP A 63 -19.47 2.36 1.32
C ASP A 63 -18.73 1.12 1.83
N ILE A 64 -19.31 0.45 2.83
CA ILE A 64 -18.75 -0.73 3.49
C ILE A 64 -19.23 -2.05 2.90
N THR A 65 -19.83 -2.04 1.70
CA THR A 65 -20.33 -3.25 1.03
C THR A 65 -19.22 -4.29 0.84
N ASN A 66 -18.02 -3.83 0.45
CA ASN A 66 -16.83 -4.68 0.32
C ASN A 66 -15.55 -3.87 0.63
N HIS A 67 -14.37 -4.52 0.63
CA HIS A 67 -13.12 -3.82 0.97
C HIS A 67 -12.72 -2.76 -0.05
N TYR A 68 -13.04 -2.95 -1.33
CA TYR A 68 -12.68 -2.00 -2.39
C TYR A 68 -13.54 -0.73 -2.34
N THR A 69 -14.83 -0.85 -2.02
CA THR A 69 -15.77 0.29 -1.95
C THR A 69 -15.45 1.27 -0.82
N ILE A 70 -14.67 0.84 0.18
CA ILE A 70 -14.23 1.70 1.29
C ILE A 70 -13.22 2.75 0.82
N PHE A 71 -12.48 2.50 -0.26
CA PHE A 71 -11.40 3.36 -0.77
C PHE A 71 -11.69 3.92 -2.18
N PRO A 72 -12.77 4.71 -2.37
CA PRO A 72 -13.22 5.14 -3.68
C PRO A 72 -12.25 6.11 -4.39
N ASN A 73 -11.39 6.84 -3.65
CA ASN A 73 -10.43 7.74 -4.29
C ASN A 73 -9.26 6.97 -4.89
N THR A 74 -8.83 5.88 -4.23
CA THR A 74 -7.73 5.03 -4.70
C THR A 74 -8.22 3.97 -5.69
N LEU A 75 -9.41 3.39 -5.46
CA LEU A 75 -9.95 2.23 -6.17
C LEU A 75 -11.34 2.54 -6.76
N PRO A 76 -11.47 3.55 -7.64
CA PRO A 76 -12.77 4.02 -8.12
C PRO A 76 -13.53 2.99 -8.97
N GLN A 77 -12.82 2.03 -9.58
CA GLN A 77 -13.40 0.98 -10.42
C GLN A 77 -13.66 -0.34 -9.66
N GLY A 78 -13.43 -0.36 -8.33
CA GLY A 78 -13.66 -1.54 -7.52
C GLY A 78 -12.60 -2.64 -7.71
N PRO A 79 -12.95 -3.92 -7.55
CA PRO A 79 -12.01 -5.05 -7.68
C PRO A 79 -11.68 -5.40 -9.14
N PRO A 80 -10.62 -6.20 -9.38
CA PRO A 80 -10.38 -6.83 -10.68
C PRO A 80 -11.56 -7.69 -11.16
N PRO A 81 -11.78 -7.81 -12.48
CA PRO A 81 -10.95 -7.28 -13.58
C PRO A 81 -11.27 -5.82 -13.98
N ASN A 82 -12.21 -5.16 -13.30
CA ASN A 82 -12.57 -3.77 -13.62
C ASN A 82 -11.46 -2.77 -13.29
N SER A 83 -10.57 -3.14 -12.36
CA SER A 83 -9.33 -2.45 -12.01
C SER A 83 -8.16 -3.43 -12.01
N SER A 84 -6.93 -2.91 -12.00
CA SER A 84 -5.77 -3.78 -11.83
C SER A 84 -5.68 -4.28 -10.39
N PHE A 85 -5.25 -5.52 -10.21
CA PHE A 85 -4.86 -6.05 -8.91
C PHE A 85 -3.76 -5.21 -8.29
N SER A 86 -2.86 -4.64 -9.10
CA SER A 86 -1.79 -3.75 -8.63
C SER A 86 -2.27 -2.29 -8.60
N PHE A 87 -1.98 -1.61 -7.50
CA PHE A 87 -2.33 -0.19 -7.29
C PHE A 87 -1.32 0.52 -6.39
N ASP A 88 -1.36 1.86 -6.36
CA ASP A 88 -0.48 2.68 -5.50
C ASP A 88 -0.83 2.46 -4.02
N THR A 89 -0.03 1.64 -3.35
CA THR A 89 -0.13 1.36 -1.91
C THR A 89 0.07 2.61 -1.04
N SER A 90 0.82 3.60 -1.54
CA SER A 90 0.98 4.89 -0.86
C SER A 90 -0.28 5.73 -0.98
N ALA A 91 -1.01 5.68 -2.10
CA ALA A 91 -2.33 6.29 -2.23
C ALA A 91 -3.34 5.65 -1.27
N LEU A 92 -3.39 4.31 -1.24
CA LEU A 92 -4.26 3.58 -0.32
C LEU A 92 -3.99 3.98 1.13
N ARG A 93 -2.70 4.07 1.53
CA ARG A 93 -2.32 4.49 2.88
C ARG A 93 -2.75 5.93 3.19
N ARG A 94 -2.62 6.86 2.23
CA ARG A 94 -3.08 8.25 2.42
C ARG A 94 -4.59 8.30 2.66
N GLU A 95 -5.37 7.60 1.84
CA GLU A 95 -6.82 7.54 1.98
C GLU A 95 -7.25 6.87 3.29
N PHE A 96 -6.60 5.75 3.66
CA PHE A 96 -6.79 5.09 4.95
C PHE A 96 -6.60 6.05 6.13
N LEU A 97 -5.52 6.83 6.15
CA LEU A 97 -5.27 7.80 7.22
C LEU A 97 -6.31 8.93 7.25
N GLN A 98 -6.80 9.37 6.09
CA GLN A 98 -7.87 10.36 6.00
C GLN A 98 -9.18 9.82 6.59
N LEU A 99 -9.57 8.60 6.21
CA LEU A 99 -10.76 7.92 6.73
C LEU A 99 -10.64 7.68 8.24
N GLN A 100 -9.50 7.19 8.72
CA GLN A 100 -9.29 7.01 10.15
C GLN A 100 -9.34 8.32 10.91
N ASN A 101 -8.74 9.39 10.39
CA ASN A 101 -8.87 10.70 11.02
C ASN A 101 -10.34 11.16 11.02
N ALA A 102 -11.14 10.91 9.99
CA ALA A 102 -12.55 11.30 9.97
C ALA A 102 -13.43 10.49 10.95
N PHE A 103 -13.15 9.19 11.11
CA PHE A 103 -14.01 8.24 11.80
C PHE A 103 -13.34 7.53 12.99
N HIS A 104 -12.32 8.12 13.61
CA HIS A 104 -11.71 7.53 14.82
C HIS A 104 -12.69 7.60 16.01
N PRO A 105 -12.84 6.53 16.81
CA PRO A 105 -13.80 6.51 17.93
C PRO A 105 -13.51 7.55 19.02
N ASP A 106 -12.26 7.96 19.20
CA ASP A 106 -11.87 8.99 20.19
C ASP A 106 -12.48 10.37 19.90
N LYS A 107 -12.98 10.60 18.68
CA LYS A 107 -13.66 11.85 18.32
C LYS A 107 -15.10 11.92 18.81
N PHE A 108 -15.64 10.81 19.29
CA PHE A 108 -17.05 10.70 19.66
C PHE A 108 -17.19 10.45 21.17
N PRO A 109 -18.13 11.15 21.84
CA PRO A 109 -18.43 10.88 23.25
C PRO A 109 -19.04 9.48 23.40
N GLN A 110 -18.97 8.92 24.61
CA GLN A 110 -19.57 7.63 24.92
C GLN A 110 -21.05 7.59 24.53
N GLY A 111 -21.45 6.56 23.77
CA GLY A 111 -22.81 6.41 23.28
C GLY A 111 -22.89 5.69 21.92
N PRO A 112 -24.08 5.67 21.30
CA PRO A 112 -24.31 4.95 20.04
C PRO A 112 -23.43 5.44 18.87
N GLU A 113 -23.08 6.72 18.83
CA GLU A 113 -22.21 7.29 17.80
C GLU A 113 -20.78 6.76 17.91
N LYS A 114 -20.25 6.65 19.13
CA LYS A 114 -18.94 6.04 19.37
C LYS A 114 -18.93 4.57 18.95
N GLN A 115 -19.96 3.79 19.28
CA GLN A 115 -20.07 2.40 18.85
C GLN A 115 -20.09 2.24 17.31
N ARG A 116 -20.83 3.11 16.60
CA ARG A 116 -20.81 3.13 15.13
C ARG A 116 -19.42 3.48 14.59
N SER A 117 -18.75 4.44 15.21
CA SER A 117 -17.39 4.86 14.87
C SER A 117 -16.37 3.74 15.10
N GLU A 118 -16.46 3.03 16.22
CA GLU A 118 -15.64 1.85 16.52
C GLU A 118 -15.83 0.76 15.46
N ALA A 119 -17.08 0.41 15.13
CA ALA A 119 -17.38 -0.58 14.11
C ALA A 119 -16.85 -0.17 12.72
N LEU A 120 -17.04 1.10 12.33
CA LEU A 120 -16.57 1.62 11.05
C LEU A 120 -15.03 1.67 10.98
N SER A 121 -14.37 2.14 12.04
CA SER A 121 -12.92 2.17 12.15
C SER A 121 -12.31 0.77 12.06
N SER A 122 -12.95 -0.23 12.67
CA SER A 122 -12.55 -1.64 12.52
C SER A 122 -12.65 -2.09 11.07
N ARG A 123 -13.78 -1.84 10.40
CA ARG A 123 -13.98 -2.20 8.98
C ARG A 123 -12.94 -1.55 8.07
N ILE A 124 -12.61 -0.28 8.29
CA ILE A 124 -11.57 0.44 7.55
C ILE A 124 -10.19 -0.20 7.77
N ASN A 125 -9.86 -0.56 9.02
CA ASN A 125 -8.61 -1.25 9.33
C ASN A 125 -8.50 -2.60 8.65
N ASP A 126 -9.56 -3.40 8.72
CA ASP A 126 -9.60 -4.74 8.14
C ASP A 126 -9.42 -4.65 6.62
N ALA A 127 -10.19 -3.77 5.96
CA ALA A 127 -10.07 -3.54 4.52
C ALA A 127 -8.66 -3.06 4.12
N TYR A 128 -8.08 -2.11 4.85
CA TYR A 128 -6.71 -1.65 4.57
C TYR A 128 -5.67 -2.77 4.72
N ARG A 129 -5.74 -3.54 5.81
CA ARG A 129 -4.80 -4.65 6.07
C ARG A 129 -4.94 -5.76 5.04
N THR A 130 -6.16 -6.11 4.65
CA THR A 130 -6.41 -7.10 3.61
C THR A 130 -5.92 -6.60 2.26
N LEU A 131 -6.21 -5.35 1.91
CA LEU A 131 -5.83 -4.83 0.61
C LEU A 131 -4.34 -4.51 0.52
N ILE A 132 -3.60 -4.21 1.58
CA ILE A 132 -2.18 -3.85 1.44
C ILE A 132 -1.29 -5.07 1.12
N ASP A 133 -1.62 -6.24 1.66
CA ASP A 133 -0.85 -7.48 1.49
C ASP A 133 -1.37 -8.29 0.28
N PRO A 134 -0.51 -8.62 -0.71
CA PRO A 134 -0.95 -9.35 -1.91
C PRO A 134 -1.60 -10.70 -1.62
N LEU A 135 -1.09 -11.47 -0.65
CA LEU A 135 -1.65 -12.77 -0.29
C LEU A 135 -3.07 -12.61 0.29
N SER A 136 -3.22 -11.75 1.29
CA SER A 136 -4.52 -11.45 1.91
C SER A 136 -5.52 -10.88 0.90
N ARG A 137 -5.05 -10.03 -0.03
CA ARG A 137 -5.86 -9.45 -1.10
C ARG A 137 -6.36 -10.53 -2.06
N ALA A 138 -5.49 -11.45 -2.49
CA ALA A 138 -5.85 -12.54 -3.38
C ALA A 138 -6.85 -13.50 -2.73
N GLN A 139 -6.62 -13.89 -1.47
CA GLN A 139 -7.55 -14.72 -0.68
C GLN A 139 -8.92 -14.07 -0.54
N TYR A 140 -8.94 -12.76 -0.27
CA TYR A 140 -10.18 -11.99 -0.19
C TYR A 140 -10.93 -11.98 -1.52
N LEU A 141 -10.23 -11.75 -2.64
CA LEU A 141 -10.85 -11.75 -3.97
C LEU A 141 -11.47 -13.11 -4.31
N LEU A 142 -10.72 -14.20 -4.10
CA LEU A 142 -11.17 -15.57 -4.35
C LEU A 142 -12.39 -15.94 -3.49
N SER A 143 -12.34 -15.68 -2.20
CA SER A 143 -13.43 -16.04 -1.28
C SER A 143 -14.68 -15.18 -1.51
N HIS A 144 -14.52 -13.85 -1.61
CA HIS A 144 -15.65 -12.93 -1.62
C HIS A 144 -16.35 -12.84 -2.98
N PHE A 145 -15.61 -12.95 -4.10
CA PHE A 145 -16.18 -12.80 -5.44
C PHE A 145 -16.31 -14.11 -6.21
N HIS A 146 -15.56 -15.15 -5.84
CA HIS A 146 -15.57 -16.43 -6.54
C HIS A 146 -16.03 -17.60 -5.67
N GLY A 147 -16.24 -17.40 -4.36
CA GLY A 147 -16.66 -18.46 -3.44
C GLY A 147 -15.59 -19.52 -3.22
N ILE A 148 -14.32 -19.20 -3.48
CA ILE A 148 -13.18 -20.09 -3.36
C ILE A 148 -12.44 -19.77 -2.06
N ASP A 149 -12.50 -20.69 -1.09
CA ASP A 149 -11.78 -20.55 0.18
C ASP A 149 -10.49 -21.38 0.17
N VAL A 150 -9.37 -20.73 -0.14
CA VAL A 150 -8.04 -21.35 -0.10
C VAL A 150 -7.49 -21.51 1.32
N LEU A 151 -8.21 -21.04 2.35
CA LEU A 151 -7.83 -21.20 3.76
C LEU A 151 -8.58 -22.36 4.43
N ALA A 152 -9.50 -23.03 3.74
CA ALA A 152 -10.22 -24.17 4.27
C ALA A 152 -9.27 -25.29 4.70
N GLU A 153 -9.61 -26.03 5.76
CA GLU A 153 -8.77 -27.11 6.30
C GLU A 153 -8.48 -28.21 5.27
N ASP A 154 -9.40 -28.43 4.34
CA ASP A 154 -9.27 -29.37 3.23
C ASP A 154 -8.62 -28.76 1.99
N SER A 155 -8.18 -27.49 2.02
CA SER A 155 -7.63 -26.78 0.86
C SER A 155 -6.47 -27.50 0.19
N ALA A 156 -5.65 -28.27 0.92
CA ALA A 156 -4.57 -29.04 0.31
C ALA A 156 -5.10 -30.22 -0.55
N GLN A 157 -6.30 -30.72 -0.25
CA GLN A 157 -6.99 -31.77 -1.00
C GLN A 157 -7.81 -31.18 -2.15
N THR A 158 -8.53 -30.09 -1.90
CA THR A 158 -9.37 -29.42 -2.90
C THR A 158 -8.55 -28.60 -3.91
N HIS A 159 -7.39 -28.07 -3.50
CA HIS A 159 -6.52 -27.20 -4.29
C HIS A 159 -5.06 -27.66 -4.20
N PRO A 160 -4.72 -28.83 -4.77
CA PRO A 160 -3.36 -29.36 -4.72
C PRO A 160 -2.40 -28.48 -5.51
N LEU A 161 -1.14 -28.45 -5.05
CA LEU A 161 -0.05 -27.83 -5.79
C LEU A 161 0.19 -28.57 -7.11
N ASP A 162 0.57 -27.83 -8.14
CA ASP A 162 1.01 -28.41 -9.40
C ASP A 162 2.39 -29.08 -9.25
N SER A 163 2.73 -29.96 -10.19
CA SER A 163 3.94 -30.78 -10.11
C SER A 163 5.22 -29.95 -10.07
N GLU A 164 5.26 -28.79 -10.75
CA GLU A 164 6.44 -27.91 -10.76
C GLU A 164 6.63 -27.31 -9.37
N THR A 165 5.58 -26.74 -8.80
CA THR A 165 5.63 -26.18 -7.44
C THR A 165 5.95 -27.24 -6.39
N LEU A 166 5.43 -28.47 -6.52
CA LEU A 166 5.72 -29.53 -5.56
C LEU A 166 7.22 -29.90 -5.55
N MET A 167 7.88 -29.93 -6.72
CA MET A 167 9.33 -30.17 -6.79
C MET A 167 10.10 -29.06 -6.06
N GLU A 168 9.76 -27.78 -6.31
CA GLU A 168 10.41 -26.67 -5.63
C GLU A 168 10.22 -26.71 -4.10
N VAL A 169 9.03 -27.10 -3.65
CA VAL A 169 8.71 -27.29 -2.23
C VAL A 169 9.61 -28.36 -1.61
N MET A 170 9.77 -29.50 -2.31
CA MET A 170 10.62 -30.60 -1.85
C MET A 170 12.09 -30.18 -1.78
N ASP A 171 12.59 -29.50 -2.81
CA ASP A 171 13.99 -29.01 -2.86
C ASP A 171 14.28 -28.05 -1.71
N VAL A 172 13.32 -27.17 -1.38
CA VAL A 172 13.42 -26.27 -0.23
C VAL A 172 13.40 -27.04 1.08
N GLN A 173 12.51 -28.03 1.22
CA GLN A 173 12.43 -28.84 2.44
C GLN A 173 13.72 -29.61 2.68
N GLU A 174 14.30 -30.22 1.65
CA GLU A 174 15.60 -30.90 1.73
C GLU A 174 16.70 -29.92 2.18
N ALA A 175 16.81 -28.76 1.52
CA ALA A 175 17.81 -27.74 1.89
C ALA A 175 17.64 -27.25 3.34
N VAL A 176 16.40 -27.21 3.84
CA VAL A 176 16.08 -26.83 5.22
C VAL A 176 16.43 -27.95 6.21
N GLU A 177 16.22 -29.22 5.86
CA GLU A 177 16.55 -30.36 6.70
C GLU A 177 18.07 -30.47 6.91
N GLU A 178 18.85 -30.23 5.86
CA GLU A 178 20.32 -30.24 5.90
C GLU A 178 20.90 -29.21 6.90
N LEU A 179 20.21 -28.08 7.12
CA LEU A 179 20.63 -27.02 8.05
C LEU A 179 20.90 -27.52 9.46
N SER A 180 20.17 -28.55 9.92
CA SER A 180 20.29 -29.07 11.28
C SER A 180 21.61 -29.83 11.53
N SER A 181 22.25 -30.28 10.46
CA SER A 181 23.48 -31.10 10.50
C SER A 181 24.71 -30.37 9.95
N ALA A 182 24.51 -29.23 9.29
CA ALA A 182 25.58 -28.43 8.71
C ALA A 182 26.35 -27.63 9.78
N PRO A 183 27.64 -27.33 9.56
CA PRO A 183 28.40 -26.36 10.34
C PRO A 183 27.71 -24.99 10.36
N VAL A 184 27.82 -24.26 11.48
CA VAL A 184 27.11 -22.99 11.69
C VAL A 184 27.30 -22.00 10.53
N ALA A 185 28.55 -21.79 10.10
CA ALA A 185 28.83 -20.86 9.01
C ALA A 185 28.18 -21.28 7.67
N GLU A 186 28.07 -22.58 7.40
CA GLU A 186 27.46 -23.11 6.18
C GLU A 186 25.94 -22.98 6.23
N ALA A 187 25.31 -23.31 7.35
CA ALA A 187 23.87 -23.16 7.50
C ALA A 187 23.43 -21.68 7.55
N GLU A 188 24.23 -20.76 8.10
CA GLU A 188 23.95 -19.31 8.00
C GLU A 188 23.96 -18.85 6.53
N ALA A 189 24.94 -19.32 5.76
CA ALA A 189 25.05 -19.00 4.33
C ALA A 189 23.87 -19.59 3.54
N THR A 190 23.45 -20.82 3.81
CA THR A 190 22.29 -21.46 3.18
C THR A 190 21.00 -20.72 3.49
N VAL A 191 20.76 -20.33 4.75
CA VAL A 191 19.56 -19.55 5.11
C VAL A 191 19.54 -18.18 4.45
N ALA A 192 20.70 -17.50 4.36
CA ALA A 192 20.79 -16.23 3.64
C ALA A 192 20.42 -16.40 2.16
N ARG A 193 20.94 -17.44 1.49
CA ARG A 193 20.58 -17.76 0.10
C ARG A 193 19.09 -18.07 -0.06
N LEU A 194 18.54 -18.93 0.81
CA LEU A 194 17.11 -19.30 0.75
C LEU A 194 16.19 -18.08 0.95
N ARG A 195 16.58 -17.11 1.79
CA ARG A 195 15.83 -15.86 1.97
C ARG A 195 15.79 -15.03 0.68
N GLU A 196 16.92 -14.90 -0.02
CA GLU A 196 17.02 -14.16 -1.28
C GLU A 196 16.22 -14.84 -2.41
N GLU A 197 16.37 -16.15 -2.56
CA GLU A 197 15.61 -16.93 -3.53
C GLU A 197 14.10 -16.88 -3.26
N ASN A 198 13.70 -17.04 -1.99
CA ASN A 198 12.29 -16.99 -1.64
C ASN A 198 11.68 -15.59 -1.82
N ALA A 199 12.45 -14.51 -1.59
CA ALA A 199 12.01 -13.16 -1.92
C ALA A 199 11.72 -13.02 -3.42
N THR A 200 12.59 -13.55 -4.28
CA THR A 200 12.39 -13.57 -5.73
C THR A 200 11.14 -14.37 -6.11
N ARG A 201 10.96 -15.58 -5.54
CA ARG A 201 9.75 -16.41 -5.76
C ARG A 201 8.46 -15.69 -5.37
N ILE A 202 8.47 -14.96 -4.25
CA ILE A 202 7.32 -14.14 -3.82
C ILE A 202 7.00 -13.06 -4.85
N GLU A 203 8.01 -12.31 -5.31
CA GLU A 203 7.82 -11.25 -6.31
C GLU A 203 7.26 -11.81 -7.63
N GLU A 204 7.83 -12.91 -8.13
CA GLU A 204 7.37 -13.57 -9.35
C GLU A 204 5.94 -14.11 -9.23
N THR A 205 5.58 -14.73 -8.10
CA THR A 205 4.22 -15.21 -7.84
C THR A 205 3.23 -14.05 -7.75
N VAL A 206 3.60 -12.93 -7.12
CA VAL A 206 2.77 -11.72 -7.08
C VAL A 206 2.54 -11.14 -8.48
N ASP A 207 3.56 -11.13 -9.33
CA ASP A 207 3.43 -10.70 -10.73
C ASP A 207 2.55 -11.63 -11.57
N LYS A 208 2.56 -12.93 -11.29
CA LYS A 208 1.61 -13.89 -11.90
C LYS A 208 0.18 -13.63 -11.43
N LEU A 209 -0.02 -13.36 -10.14
CA LEU A 209 -1.34 -12.97 -9.60
C LEU A 209 -1.86 -11.69 -10.24
N HIS A 210 -0.99 -10.69 -10.45
CA HIS A 210 -1.35 -9.46 -11.16
C HIS A 210 -1.97 -9.76 -12.52
N LYS A 211 -1.27 -10.55 -13.34
CA LYS A 211 -1.72 -10.91 -14.69
C LYS A 211 -3.02 -11.71 -14.64
N ALA A 212 -3.11 -12.69 -13.73
CA ALA A 212 -4.26 -13.59 -13.62
C ALA A 212 -5.54 -12.85 -13.23
N PHE A 213 -5.51 -12.00 -12.20
CA PHE A 213 -6.68 -11.22 -11.80
C PHE A 213 -7.06 -10.17 -12.85
N ASP A 214 -6.08 -9.51 -13.47
CA ASP A 214 -6.33 -8.49 -14.51
C ASP A 214 -6.95 -9.11 -15.77
N SER A 215 -6.61 -10.36 -16.11
CA SER A 215 -7.22 -11.10 -17.22
C SER A 215 -8.48 -11.89 -16.84
N GLY A 216 -8.86 -11.92 -15.56
CA GLY A 216 -9.97 -12.73 -15.06
C GLY A 216 -9.72 -14.24 -15.06
N ASP A 217 -8.46 -14.68 -15.10
CA ASP A 217 -8.07 -16.09 -15.00
C ASP A 217 -8.04 -16.53 -13.54
N ILE A 218 -9.20 -16.97 -13.05
CA ILE A 218 -9.40 -17.35 -11.65
C ILE A 218 -8.70 -18.66 -11.29
N GLU A 219 -8.54 -19.58 -12.25
CA GLU A 219 -7.84 -20.86 -12.03
C GLU A 219 -6.36 -20.61 -11.76
N THR A 220 -5.71 -19.79 -12.57
CA THR A 220 -4.33 -19.38 -12.31
C THR A 220 -4.22 -18.55 -11.03
N ALA A 221 -5.15 -17.62 -10.79
CA ALA A 221 -5.14 -16.82 -9.56
C ALA A 221 -5.23 -17.69 -8.29
N GLN A 222 -6.08 -18.71 -8.31
CA GLN A 222 -6.20 -19.69 -7.23
C GLN A 222 -4.89 -20.45 -7.00
N ARG A 223 -4.33 -21.06 -8.06
CA ARG A 223 -3.07 -21.83 -7.97
C ARG A 223 -1.92 -20.98 -7.43
N GLU A 224 -1.75 -19.77 -7.96
CA GLU A 224 -0.69 -18.86 -7.52
C GLU A 224 -0.93 -18.33 -6.09
N THR A 225 -2.18 -18.25 -5.63
CA THR A 225 -2.49 -17.87 -4.23
C THR A 225 -2.04 -18.97 -3.26
N VAL A 226 -2.29 -20.24 -3.59
CA VAL A 226 -1.83 -21.39 -2.78
C VAL A 226 -0.30 -21.44 -2.78
N ARG A 227 0.34 -21.25 -3.94
CA ARG A 227 1.79 -21.16 -4.06
C ARG A 227 2.38 -20.02 -3.22
N LEU A 228 1.76 -18.83 -3.24
CA LEU A 228 2.21 -17.68 -2.45
C LEU A 228 2.12 -17.93 -0.94
N ARG A 229 1.11 -18.67 -0.47
CA ARG A 229 0.98 -19.06 0.94
C ARG A 229 2.19 -19.87 1.39
N PHE A 230 2.63 -20.83 0.58
CA PHE A 230 3.83 -21.62 0.87
C PHE A 230 5.07 -20.75 1.00
N TRP A 231 5.31 -19.83 0.05
CA TRP A 231 6.45 -18.92 0.11
C TRP A 231 6.41 -17.98 1.32
N TYR A 232 5.22 -17.53 1.73
CA TYR A 232 5.06 -16.76 2.96
C TYR A 232 5.41 -17.60 4.20
N SER A 233 4.93 -18.84 4.28
CA SER A 233 5.28 -19.73 5.39
C SER A 233 6.79 -20.01 5.44
N LEU A 234 7.43 -20.21 4.29
CA LEU A 234 8.87 -20.38 4.21
C LEU A 234 9.62 -19.12 4.65
N ARG A 235 9.18 -17.93 4.20
CA ARG A 235 9.78 -16.65 4.61
C ARG A 235 9.74 -16.49 6.12
N ASP A 236 8.58 -16.75 6.72
CA ASP A 236 8.36 -16.55 8.15
C ASP A 236 9.19 -17.57 8.95
N GLY A 237 9.21 -18.84 8.52
CA GLY A 237 10.05 -19.85 9.13
C GLY A 237 11.55 -19.59 8.99
N LEU A 238 12.03 -19.12 7.82
CA LEU A 238 13.43 -18.71 7.63
C LEU A 238 13.81 -17.49 8.45
N ARG A 239 12.86 -16.60 8.77
CA ARG A 239 13.08 -15.41 9.61
C ARG A 239 13.24 -15.79 11.07
N GLU A 240 12.45 -16.76 11.55
CA GLU A 240 12.47 -17.27 12.93
C GLU A 240 13.58 -18.29 13.19
N TRP A 241 14.18 -18.83 12.13
CA TRP A 241 15.23 -19.83 12.27
C TRP A 241 16.46 -19.30 13.02
N GLU A 242 16.91 -20.09 13.98
CA GLU A 242 18.17 -19.91 14.72
C GLU A 242 18.93 -21.24 14.73
N HIS A 243 20.26 -21.18 14.66
CA HIS A 243 21.10 -22.38 14.71
C HIS A 243 20.83 -23.21 15.98
N GLY A 244 20.49 -24.47 15.80
CA GLY A 244 20.22 -25.40 16.91
C GLY A 244 18.82 -25.28 17.53
N HIS A 245 17.98 -24.35 17.06
CA HIS A 245 16.58 -24.21 17.50
C HIS A 245 15.60 -24.63 16.40
N GLY A 246 15.20 -25.90 16.41
CA GLY A 246 13.98 -26.42 15.78
C GLY A 246 13.90 -26.38 14.25
N ALA A 247 13.20 -27.37 13.67
CA ALA A 247 12.91 -27.40 12.25
C ALA A 247 12.04 -26.19 11.83
N ILE A 248 12.34 -25.62 10.67
CA ILE A 248 11.50 -24.60 10.03
C ILE A 248 10.14 -25.24 9.75
N ARG A 249 9.09 -24.77 10.42
CA ARG A 249 7.73 -25.24 10.17
C ARG A 249 7.18 -24.55 8.93
N ILE A 250 6.98 -25.34 7.88
CA ILE A 250 6.35 -24.88 6.65
C ILE A 250 4.92 -25.41 6.63
N VAL A 251 3.94 -24.50 6.58
CA VAL A 251 2.51 -24.83 6.50
C VAL A 251 2.13 -24.93 5.04
N HIS A 252 1.54 -26.07 4.67
CA HIS A 252 1.06 -26.35 3.32
C HIS A 252 -0.34 -25.79 3.10
#